data_AF-A0A2P8LE09-F1
#
_entry.id   AF-A0A2P8LE09-F1
#
_cell.length_a   1.000
_cell.length_b   1.000
_cell.length_c   1.000
_cell.angle_alpha   90.00
_cell.angle_beta   90.00
_cell.angle_gamma   90.00
#
_symmetry.space_group_name_H-M   'P 1'
#
loop_
_entity.id
_entity.type
_entity.pdbx_description
1 polymer ?
#
loop_
_entity_poly.entity_id
_entity_poly.type
_entity_poly.pdbx_seq_one_letter_code
_entity_poly.pdbx_strand_id
1 'polypeptide(L)'
;MSTIQQPSRARAELIPGHLHSHPMPPSPVSVSAQALDALLRSAPNTTREPMRADGAVPADQAALEKQLKQLCDQLDRKTVERLMRDPESSESKDTFNTIDRLLTPDNLKCLLNSPNATSCIKILARIETQLNKGSLDTVLSPIETEQVGAYRNYVEAALFALKASLMKASPSSRFDMVRAFSRQEHAPLTSIQDYMHSLQVKSKHLCDIATQVRKVTEPLQYAHLEDWQRRDHYESDCKNHPKTYSFTNTLESTLEHPCEIRHFVTDRDKLDVTGIRRQLNKPLHWVNQLSGASGEMQLKYSRAHNASVLVIAGNQGEPALVAKIFGQVKENDLLT
;
A
#
# COMPACT_ATOMS: atom_id res chain seq x y z
N MET A 1 5.20 105.62 -36.65
CA MET A 1 3.76 105.29 -36.70
C MET A 1 3.53 104.05 -35.86
N SER A 2 2.64 104.20 -34.86
CA SER A 2 1.86 103.22 -34.06
C SER A 2 2.56 101.94 -33.53
N THR A 3 2.84 101.73 -32.24
CA THR A 3 1.95 101.47 -31.05
C THR A 3 0.84 100.45 -31.30
N ILE A 4 0.44 99.49 -30.44
CA ILE A 4 0.77 98.92 -29.11
C ILE A 4 -0.13 97.66 -29.04
N GLN A 5 0.30 96.53 -28.46
CA GLN A 5 -0.47 95.80 -27.42
C GLN A 5 0.26 94.54 -26.91
N GLN A 6 0.71 94.65 -25.66
CA GLN A 6 0.91 93.61 -24.64
C GLN A 6 -0.22 93.81 -23.59
N PRO A 7 -0.41 93.02 -22.48
CA PRO A 7 0.34 91.85 -21.96
C PRO A 7 -0.50 90.74 -21.25
N SER A 8 0.21 89.78 -20.62
CA SER A 8 -0.11 89.04 -19.37
C SER A 8 -0.61 87.58 -19.55
N ARG A 9 -0.12 86.54 -18.84
CA ARG A 9 0.44 86.47 -17.47
C ARG A 9 1.09 85.10 -17.17
N ALA A 10 2.18 85.14 -16.37
CA ALA A 10 2.66 84.18 -15.34
C ALA A 10 3.11 82.74 -15.71
N ARG A 11 4.40 82.38 -15.50
CA ARG A 11 5.05 81.76 -14.29
C ARG A 11 4.77 80.23 -14.25
N ALA A 12 5.71 79.28 -14.13
CA ALA A 12 6.94 79.21 -13.34
C ALA A 12 7.91 78.11 -13.88
N GLU A 13 9.15 78.21 -13.42
CA GLU A 13 10.30 77.29 -13.58
C GLU A 13 10.06 75.86 -13.05
N LEU A 14 10.84 74.86 -13.52
CA LEU A 14 11.74 74.00 -12.73
C LEU A 14 12.40 72.88 -13.58
N ILE A 15 13.51 72.35 -13.06
CA ILE A 15 14.72 71.77 -13.69
C ILE A 15 14.64 70.21 -13.86
N PRO A 16 15.74 69.43 -14.07
CA PRO A 16 16.04 68.64 -15.27
C PRO A 16 15.85 67.11 -15.14
N GLY A 17 15.52 66.44 -16.25
CA GLY A 17 15.35 64.98 -16.31
C GLY A 17 16.66 64.23 -16.59
N HIS A 18 17.02 63.33 -15.67
CA HIS A 18 18.12 62.37 -15.75
C HIS A 18 18.05 61.43 -16.96
N LEU A 19 19.23 61.21 -17.57
CA LEU A 19 19.54 60.13 -18.51
C LEU A 19 19.06 58.79 -17.97
N HIS A 20 18.10 58.19 -18.68
CA HIS A 20 17.57 56.87 -18.37
C HIS A 20 18.62 55.80 -18.71
N SER A 21 19.05 55.09 -17.67
CA SER A 21 19.68 53.78 -17.78
C SER A 21 18.74 52.81 -18.48
N HIS A 22 19.23 52.15 -19.53
CA HIS A 22 18.54 51.02 -20.15
C HIS A 22 18.16 49.96 -19.10
N PRO A 23 16.91 49.47 -19.08
CA PRO A 23 16.56 48.34 -18.22
C PRO A 23 17.30 47.11 -18.75
N MET A 24 18.08 46.47 -17.88
CA MET A 24 18.51 45.09 -18.09
C MET A 24 17.27 44.23 -18.40
N PRO A 25 17.36 43.24 -19.31
CA PRO A 25 16.32 42.23 -19.41
C PRO A 25 16.17 41.55 -18.03
N PRO A 26 14.93 41.22 -17.61
CA PRO A 26 14.74 40.54 -16.34
C PRO A 26 15.55 39.24 -16.36
N SER A 27 16.40 39.07 -15.35
CA SER A 27 17.13 37.82 -15.14
C SER A 27 16.14 36.66 -15.24
N PRO A 28 16.49 35.56 -15.93
CA PRO A 28 15.71 34.34 -15.84
C PRO A 28 15.54 34.02 -14.35
N VAL A 29 14.40 33.47 -13.96
CA VAL A 29 14.09 33.09 -12.57
C VAL A 29 15.06 31.99 -12.14
N SER A 30 16.29 32.39 -11.83
CA SER A 30 17.40 31.54 -11.44
C SER A 30 17.32 31.36 -9.93
N VAL A 31 17.30 30.12 -9.47
CA VAL A 31 17.31 29.79 -8.04
C VAL A 31 18.58 30.39 -7.43
N SER A 32 18.43 31.39 -6.54
CA SER A 32 19.57 32.07 -5.95
C SER A 32 20.24 31.20 -4.89
N ALA A 33 21.56 31.35 -4.71
CA ALA A 33 22.29 30.62 -3.68
C ALA A 33 21.72 30.87 -2.26
N GLN A 34 21.26 32.09 -2.00
CA GLN A 34 20.65 32.48 -0.73
C GLN A 34 19.31 31.77 -0.49
N ALA A 35 18.47 31.61 -1.51
CA ALA A 35 17.20 30.88 -1.39
C ALA A 35 17.44 29.38 -1.13
N LEU A 36 18.45 28.81 -1.78
CA LEU A 36 18.85 27.42 -1.57
C LEU A 36 19.39 27.18 -0.15
N ASP A 37 20.21 28.11 0.36
CA ASP A 37 20.72 28.04 1.73
C ASP A 37 19.60 28.23 2.77
N ALA A 38 18.60 29.05 2.49
CA ALA A 38 17.41 29.19 3.33
C ALA A 38 16.58 27.88 3.36
N LEU A 39 16.43 27.20 2.22
CA LEU A 39 15.77 25.90 2.16
C LEU A 39 16.53 24.83 2.96
N LEU A 40 17.86 24.80 2.87
CA LEU A 40 18.69 23.86 3.63
C LEU A 40 18.60 24.07 5.14
N ARG A 41 18.32 25.29 5.61
CA ARG A 41 18.23 25.64 7.04
C ARG A 41 16.83 25.54 7.62
N SER A 42 15.80 25.54 6.77
CA SER A 42 14.41 25.54 7.23
C SER A 42 14.00 24.16 7.78
N ALA A 43 13.15 24.15 8.80
CA ALA A 43 12.53 22.93 9.32
C ALA A 43 11.50 22.34 8.32
N PRO A 44 10.97 21.12 8.54
CA PRO A 44 9.84 20.60 7.79
C PRO A 44 8.64 21.54 7.88
N ASN A 45 8.03 21.84 6.74
CA ASN A 45 6.84 22.68 6.71
C ASN A 45 5.61 21.87 7.15
N THR A 46 5.14 22.10 8.38
CA THR A 46 4.02 21.35 8.97
C THR A 46 2.67 21.58 8.28
N THR A 47 2.53 22.64 7.48
CA THR A 47 1.29 22.94 6.74
C THR A 47 1.25 22.27 5.36
N ARG A 48 2.35 21.64 4.93
CA ARG A 48 2.44 20.94 3.64
C ARG A 48 2.54 19.43 3.85
N GLU A 49 1.78 18.69 3.04
CA GLU A 49 1.93 17.24 2.99
C GLU A 49 3.29 16.86 2.37
N PRO A 50 4.01 15.89 2.96
CA PRO A 50 5.23 15.37 2.36
C PRO A 50 4.91 14.59 1.09
N MET A 51 5.88 14.58 0.16
CA MET A 51 5.82 13.76 -1.04
C MET A 51 5.80 12.28 -0.66
N ARG A 52 4.86 11.54 -1.26
CA ARG A 52 4.71 10.10 -1.07
C ARG A 52 5.60 9.35 -2.07
N ALA A 53 6.04 8.16 -1.69
CA ALA A 53 6.77 7.26 -2.59
C ALA A 53 5.83 6.65 -3.64
N ASP A 54 6.35 6.35 -4.82
CA ASP A 54 5.62 5.67 -5.89
C ASP A 54 5.20 4.27 -5.43
N GLY A 55 3.96 3.88 -5.74
CA GLY A 55 3.39 2.61 -5.27
C GLY A 55 2.87 2.66 -3.83
N ALA A 56 2.93 3.81 -3.14
CA ALA A 56 2.10 4.07 -1.96
C ALA A 56 0.64 4.27 -2.40
N VAL A 57 0.00 3.18 -2.85
CA VAL A 57 -1.44 3.15 -3.11
C VAL A 57 -2.13 3.15 -1.75
N PRO A 58 -2.94 4.15 -1.39
CA PRO A 58 -3.87 3.97 -0.30
C PRO A 58 -4.90 2.96 -0.80
N ALA A 59 -4.80 1.71 -0.37
CA ALA A 59 -6.04 0.96 -0.18
C ALA A 59 -6.86 1.84 0.77
N ASP A 60 -7.92 2.44 0.24
CA ASP A 60 -8.71 3.48 0.89
C ASP A 60 -8.99 3.03 2.34
N GLN A 61 -8.26 3.59 3.30
CA GLN A 61 -8.08 2.97 4.62
C GLN A 61 -9.42 2.89 5.35
N ALA A 62 -10.26 3.91 5.12
CA ALA A 62 -11.66 3.93 5.55
C ALA A 62 -12.51 2.83 4.87
N ALA A 63 -12.26 2.51 3.61
CA ALA A 63 -12.93 1.41 2.92
C ALA A 63 -12.47 0.04 3.46
N LEU A 64 -11.18 -0.13 3.77
CA LEU A 64 -10.67 -1.34 4.43
C LEU A 64 -11.30 -1.52 5.82
N GLU A 65 -11.36 -0.46 6.64
CA GLU A 65 -11.99 -0.51 7.96
C GLU A 65 -13.48 -0.86 7.86
N LYS A 66 -14.20 -0.28 6.89
CA LYS A 66 -15.60 -0.59 6.63
C LYS A 66 -15.79 -2.05 6.21
N GLN A 67 -14.96 -2.56 5.31
CA GLN A 67 -15.02 -3.94 4.84
C GLN A 67 -14.64 -4.92 5.96
N LEU A 68 -13.67 -4.59 6.80
CA LEU A 68 -13.29 -5.40 7.96
C LEU A 68 -14.46 -5.50 8.96
N LYS A 69 -15.13 -4.39 9.25
CA LYS A 69 -16.31 -4.37 10.12
C LYS A 69 -17.44 -5.23 9.53
N GLN A 70 -17.73 -5.05 8.24
CA GLN A 70 -18.74 -5.83 7.54
C GLN A 70 -18.43 -7.33 7.58
N LEU A 71 -17.17 -7.72 7.35
CA LEU A 71 -16.74 -9.11 7.46
C LEU A 71 -16.99 -9.65 8.88
N CYS A 72 -16.62 -8.89 9.92
CA CYS A 72 -16.84 -9.31 11.30
C CYS A 72 -18.32 -9.44 11.68
N ASP A 73 -19.19 -8.59 11.12
CA ASP A 73 -20.64 -8.63 11.36
C ASP A 73 -21.28 -9.86 10.68
N GLN A 74 -20.72 -10.31 9.55
CA GLN A 74 -21.17 -11.49 8.81
C GLN A 74 -20.56 -12.80 9.33
N LEU A 75 -19.36 -12.74 9.89
CA LEU A 75 -18.60 -13.91 10.32
C LEU A 75 -19.00 -14.33 11.74
N ASP A 76 -19.98 -15.23 11.82
CA ASP A 76 -20.38 -15.92 13.03
C ASP A 76 -20.22 -17.45 12.88
N ARG A 77 -20.49 -18.18 13.97
CA ARG A 77 -20.43 -19.65 13.98
C ARG A 77 -21.27 -20.31 12.88
N LYS A 78 -22.47 -19.77 12.57
CA LYS A 78 -23.35 -20.36 11.55
C LYS A 78 -22.80 -20.12 10.15
N THR A 79 -22.22 -18.94 9.91
CA THR A 79 -21.53 -18.63 8.66
C THR A 79 -20.32 -19.56 8.48
N VAL A 80 -19.52 -19.77 9.53
CA VAL A 80 -18.39 -20.72 9.50
C VAL A 80 -18.87 -22.15 9.25
N GLU A 81 -19.95 -22.59 9.89
CA GLU A 81 -20.54 -23.90 9.60
C GLU A 81 -21.00 -24.03 8.14
N ARG A 82 -21.61 -22.99 7.57
CA ARG A 82 -22.00 -22.97 6.15
C ARG A 82 -20.79 -23.05 5.23
N LEU A 83 -19.72 -22.30 5.54
CA LEU A 83 -18.46 -22.34 4.79
C LEU A 83 -17.88 -23.75 4.73
N MET A 84 -17.99 -24.48 5.82
CA MET A 84 -17.48 -25.85 5.93
C MET A 84 -18.43 -26.88 5.31
N ARG A 85 -19.75 -26.74 5.49
CA ARG A 85 -20.74 -27.68 4.95
C ARG A 85 -20.84 -27.61 3.43
N ASP A 86 -20.85 -26.41 2.85
CA ASP A 86 -20.90 -26.21 1.40
C ASP A 86 -19.85 -25.20 0.94
N PRO A 87 -18.57 -25.65 0.84
CA PRO A 87 -17.46 -24.79 0.51
C PRO A 87 -17.45 -24.33 -0.95
N GLU A 88 -18.29 -24.93 -1.81
CA GLU A 88 -18.33 -24.65 -3.25
C GLU A 88 -19.52 -23.77 -3.66
N SER A 89 -20.47 -23.53 -2.76
CA SER A 89 -21.51 -22.52 -2.96
C SER A 89 -20.93 -21.13 -3.27
N SER A 90 -21.69 -20.33 -4.01
CA SER A 90 -21.31 -18.95 -4.36
C SER A 90 -21.07 -18.10 -3.10
N GLU A 91 -21.95 -18.24 -2.10
CA GLU A 91 -21.84 -17.48 -0.85
C GLU A 91 -20.57 -17.83 -0.07
N SER A 92 -20.22 -19.13 0.00
CA SER A 92 -18.99 -19.56 0.65
C SER A 92 -17.75 -19.05 -0.09
N LYS A 93 -17.75 -19.15 -1.43
CA LYS A 93 -16.66 -18.64 -2.27
C LYS A 93 -16.45 -17.13 -2.09
N ASP A 94 -17.53 -16.35 -2.09
CA ASP A 94 -17.46 -14.90 -1.89
C ASP A 94 -16.90 -14.53 -0.53
N THR A 95 -17.25 -15.29 0.51
CA THR A 95 -16.73 -15.10 1.86
C THR A 95 -15.25 -15.46 1.95
N PHE A 96 -14.81 -16.60 1.38
CA PHE A 96 -13.39 -16.96 1.30
C PHE A 96 -12.57 -15.89 0.56
N ASN A 97 -13.05 -15.44 -0.61
CA ASN A 97 -12.40 -14.38 -1.37
C ASN A 97 -12.31 -13.07 -0.58
N THR A 98 -13.35 -12.75 0.20
CA THR A 98 -13.36 -11.56 1.06
C THR A 98 -12.33 -11.68 2.17
N ILE A 99 -12.24 -12.85 2.83
CA ILE A 99 -11.24 -13.16 3.85
C ILE A 99 -9.83 -13.04 3.27
N ASP A 100 -9.56 -13.70 2.13
CA ASP A 100 -8.25 -13.73 1.48
C ASP A 100 -7.80 -12.35 1.02
N ARG A 101 -8.72 -11.53 0.53
CA ARG A 101 -8.44 -10.17 0.11
C ARG A 101 -8.19 -9.24 1.29
N LEU A 102 -8.97 -9.36 2.38
CA LEU A 102 -8.93 -8.41 3.49
C LEU A 102 -7.84 -8.73 4.52
N LEU A 103 -7.61 -10.01 4.81
CA LEU A 103 -6.73 -10.44 5.90
C LEU A 103 -5.29 -10.73 5.42
N THR A 104 -4.85 -10.05 4.36
CA THR A 104 -3.46 -10.11 3.89
C THR A 104 -2.51 -9.42 4.88
N PRO A 105 -1.21 -9.80 4.90
CA PRO A 105 -0.25 -9.18 5.80
C PRO A 105 -0.18 -7.65 5.67
N ASP A 106 -0.28 -7.14 4.44
CA ASP A 106 -0.17 -5.71 4.16
C ASP A 106 -1.41 -4.94 4.60
N ASN A 107 -2.61 -5.49 4.35
CA ASN A 107 -3.86 -4.87 4.80
C ASN A 107 -3.97 -4.87 6.33
N LEU A 108 -3.53 -5.93 7.00
CA LEU A 108 -3.45 -5.98 8.46
C LEU A 108 -2.54 -4.87 9.00
N LYS A 109 -1.36 -4.65 8.39
CA LYS A 109 -0.47 -3.55 8.79
C LYS A 109 -1.13 -2.18 8.56
N CYS A 110 -1.81 -1.99 7.43
CA CYS A 110 -2.53 -0.74 7.13
C CYS A 110 -3.64 -0.46 8.16
N LEU A 111 -4.40 -1.48 8.56
CA LEU A 111 -5.47 -1.37 9.56
C LEU A 111 -4.94 -1.10 10.97
N LEU A 112 -3.78 -1.65 11.32
CA LEU A 112 -3.16 -1.48 12.64
C LEU A 112 -2.37 -0.17 12.79
N ASN A 113 -2.03 0.48 11.67
CA ASN A 113 -1.42 1.82 11.65
C ASN A 113 -2.46 2.94 11.47
N SER A 114 -3.76 2.62 11.57
CA SER A 114 -4.83 3.60 11.39
C SER A 114 -5.10 4.40 12.68
N PRO A 115 -5.68 5.61 12.58
CA PRO A 115 -6.16 6.33 13.77
C PRO A 115 -7.20 5.53 14.57
N ASN A 116 -7.83 4.51 13.96
CA ASN A 116 -8.79 3.61 14.59
C ASN A 116 -8.17 2.24 14.98
N ALA A 117 -6.85 2.12 15.07
CA ALA A 117 -6.14 0.86 15.32
C ALA A 117 -6.73 0.05 16.50
N THR A 118 -7.07 0.70 17.61
CA THR A 118 -7.69 0.03 18.78
C THR A 118 -9.02 -0.65 18.45
N SER A 119 -9.84 -0.03 17.60
CA SER A 119 -11.09 -0.61 17.11
C SER A 119 -10.82 -1.78 16.18
N CYS A 120 -9.89 -1.60 15.24
CA CYS A 120 -9.45 -2.64 14.31
C CYS A 120 -8.92 -3.88 15.04
N ILE A 121 -8.11 -3.70 16.11
CA ILE A 121 -7.59 -4.80 16.94
C ILE A 121 -8.73 -5.61 17.56
N LYS A 122 -9.76 -4.96 18.10
CA LYS A 122 -10.92 -5.66 18.69
C LYS A 122 -11.70 -6.46 17.65
N ILE A 123 -11.88 -5.88 16.46
CA ILE A 123 -12.56 -6.55 15.35
C ILE A 123 -11.74 -7.76 14.88
N LEU A 124 -10.43 -7.57 14.68
CA LEU A 124 -9.51 -8.63 14.29
C LEU A 124 -9.43 -9.76 15.32
N ALA A 125 -9.39 -9.44 16.62
CA ALA A 125 -9.42 -10.44 17.68
C ALA A 125 -10.71 -11.26 17.65
N ARG A 126 -11.85 -10.63 17.37
CA ARG A 126 -13.14 -11.33 17.24
C ARG A 126 -13.16 -12.26 16.02
N ILE A 127 -12.65 -11.80 14.88
CA ILE A 127 -12.50 -12.63 13.66
C ILE A 127 -11.57 -13.81 13.94
N GLU A 128 -10.42 -13.57 14.57
CA GLU A 128 -9.47 -14.61 14.99
C GLU A 128 -10.15 -15.63 15.90
N THR A 129 -10.97 -15.19 16.85
CA THR A 129 -11.69 -16.12 17.74
C THR A 129 -12.65 -17.02 16.98
N GLN A 130 -13.28 -16.55 15.90
CA GLN A 130 -14.16 -17.38 15.06
C GLN A 130 -13.40 -18.35 14.16
N LEU A 131 -12.21 -17.96 13.69
CA LEU A 131 -11.41 -18.73 12.73
C LEU A 131 -10.29 -19.56 13.37
N ASN A 132 -10.10 -19.45 14.69
CA ASN A 132 -9.07 -20.24 15.36
C ASN A 132 -9.41 -21.74 15.35
N LYS A 133 -8.37 -22.55 15.55
CA LYS A 133 -8.47 -24.00 15.55
C LYS A 133 -9.57 -24.54 16.47
N GLY A 134 -9.66 -24.02 17.70
CA GLY A 134 -10.67 -24.49 18.66
C GLY A 134 -12.09 -24.29 18.17
N SER A 135 -12.41 -23.09 17.64
CA SER A 135 -13.72 -22.79 17.08
C SER A 135 -14.02 -23.62 15.84
N LEU A 136 -13.05 -23.76 14.93
CA LEU A 136 -13.21 -24.58 13.72
C LEU A 136 -13.40 -26.06 14.07
N ASP A 137 -12.64 -26.62 15.01
CA ASP A 137 -12.77 -28.02 15.44
C ASP A 137 -14.20 -28.31 15.97
N THR A 138 -14.85 -27.35 16.64
CA THR A 138 -16.24 -27.51 17.11
C THR A 138 -17.28 -27.55 15.98
N VAL A 139 -16.95 -27.00 14.81
CA VAL A 139 -17.78 -27.03 13.61
C VAL A 139 -17.45 -28.26 12.76
N LEU A 140 -16.17 -28.63 12.67
CA LEU A 140 -15.69 -29.75 11.87
C LEU A 140 -16.06 -31.09 12.49
N SER A 141 -15.93 -31.26 13.80
CA SER A 141 -16.14 -32.57 14.45
C SER A 141 -17.51 -33.21 14.12
N PRO A 142 -18.64 -32.47 14.15
CA PRO A 142 -19.93 -33.01 13.71
C PRO A 142 -19.97 -33.37 12.23
N ILE A 143 -19.39 -32.54 11.35
CA ILE A 143 -19.34 -32.76 9.90
C ILE A 143 -18.53 -34.03 9.60
N GLU A 144 -17.34 -34.16 10.19
CA GLU A 144 -16.49 -35.34 10.04
C GLU A 144 -17.21 -36.60 10.52
N THR A 145 -17.92 -36.52 11.65
CA THR A 145 -18.73 -37.64 12.17
C THR A 145 -19.85 -38.03 11.20
N GLU A 146 -20.56 -37.05 10.63
CA GLU A 146 -21.59 -37.28 9.60
C GLU A 146 -21.00 -37.98 8.37
N GLN A 147 -19.83 -37.52 7.87
CA GLN A 147 -19.19 -38.08 6.69
C GLN A 147 -18.64 -39.50 6.91
N VAL A 148 -18.02 -39.75 8.07
CA VAL A 148 -17.60 -41.10 8.46
C VAL A 148 -18.80 -42.04 8.58
N GLY A 149 -19.92 -41.55 9.13
CA GLY A 149 -21.18 -42.28 9.17
C GLY A 149 -21.72 -42.60 7.77
N ALA A 150 -21.74 -41.62 6.86
CA ALA A 150 -22.16 -41.81 5.47
C ALA A 150 -21.28 -42.83 4.74
N TYR A 151 -19.97 -42.75 4.91
CA TYR A 151 -19.01 -43.70 4.35
C TYR A 151 -19.31 -45.12 4.85
N ARG A 152 -19.44 -45.30 6.16
CA ARG A 152 -19.75 -46.59 6.78
C ARG A 152 -21.06 -47.16 6.27
N ASN A 153 -22.12 -46.37 6.27
CA ASN A 153 -23.45 -46.79 5.82
C ASN A 153 -23.44 -47.23 4.36
N TYR A 154 -22.71 -46.52 3.49
CA TYR A 154 -22.55 -46.92 2.09
C TYR A 154 -21.84 -48.27 1.97
N VAL A 155 -20.71 -48.45 2.67
CA VAL A 155 -19.95 -49.72 2.64
C VAL A 155 -20.81 -50.87 3.15
N GLU A 156 -21.51 -50.70 4.27
CA GLU A 156 -22.39 -51.72 4.84
C GLU A 156 -23.53 -52.08 3.86
N ALA A 157 -24.16 -51.09 3.23
CA ALA A 157 -25.21 -51.31 2.24
C ALA A 157 -24.70 -52.03 0.99
N ALA A 158 -23.54 -51.64 0.47
CA ALA A 158 -22.91 -52.24 -0.70
C ALA A 158 -22.52 -53.71 -0.45
N LEU A 159 -21.91 -53.99 0.71
CA LEU A 159 -21.56 -55.35 1.12
C LEU A 159 -22.80 -56.21 1.36
N PHE A 160 -23.86 -55.64 1.95
CA PHE A 160 -25.12 -56.34 2.14
C PHE A 160 -25.77 -56.71 0.80
N ALA A 161 -25.79 -55.78 -0.17
CA ALA A 161 -26.30 -56.03 -1.52
C ALA A 161 -25.49 -57.11 -2.26
N LEU A 162 -24.17 -57.10 -2.13
CA LEU A 162 -23.31 -58.17 -2.66
C LEU A 162 -23.65 -59.51 -2.02
N LYS A 163 -23.74 -59.58 -0.69
CA LYS A 163 -24.08 -60.81 0.04
C LYS A 163 -25.43 -61.36 -0.40
N ALA A 164 -26.45 -60.51 -0.52
CA ALA A 164 -27.77 -60.91 -0.99
C ALA A 164 -27.74 -61.46 -2.43
N SER A 165 -26.95 -60.85 -3.31
CA SER A 165 -26.76 -61.31 -4.69
C SER A 165 -26.02 -62.65 -4.76
N LEU A 166 -24.97 -62.85 -3.94
CA LEU A 166 -24.22 -64.11 -3.86
C LEU A 166 -25.08 -65.29 -3.39
N MET A 167 -26.01 -65.05 -2.46
CA MET A 167 -26.93 -66.08 -1.97
C MET A 167 -27.90 -66.58 -3.05
N LYS A 168 -28.19 -65.77 -4.06
CA LYS A 168 -29.08 -66.11 -5.18
C LYS A 168 -28.33 -66.61 -6.42
N ALA A 169 -27.02 -66.43 -6.49
CA ALA A 169 -26.19 -66.77 -7.64
C ALA A 169 -25.76 -68.24 -7.65
N SER A 170 -25.55 -68.78 -8.86
CA SER A 170 -24.96 -70.11 -9.06
C SER A 170 -23.53 -70.16 -8.52
N PRO A 171 -23.05 -71.32 -8.01
CA PRO A 171 -21.70 -71.41 -7.44
C PRO A 171 -20.58 -70.97 -8.40
N SER A 172 -20.75 -71.21 -9.70
CA SER A 172 -19.76 -70.88 -10.73
C SER A 172 -19.58 -69.38 -10.97
N SER A 173 -20.59 -68.54 -10.70
CA SER A 173 -20.50 -67.09 -10.97
C SER A 173 -20.10 -66.25 -9.75
N ARG A 174 -20.13 -66.82 -8.54
CA ARG A 174 -19.87 -66.09 -7.28
C ARG A 174 -18.48 -65.44 -7.23
N PHE A 175 -17.44 -66.12 -7.71
CA PHE A 175 -16.08 -65.59 -7.71
C PHE A 175 -15.95 -64.37 -8.64
N ASP A 176 -16.58 -64.42 -9.81
CA ASP A 176 -16.55 -63.30 -10.76
C ASP A 176 -17.33 -62.10 -10.22
N MET A 177 -18.43 -62.33 -9.50
CA MET A 177 -19.17 -61.26 -8.82
C MET A 177 -18.34 -60.56 -7.74
N VAL A 178 -17.62 -61.30 -6.90
CA VAL A 178 -16.72 -60.71 -5.89
C VAL A 178 -15.59 -59.94 -6.56
N ARG A 179 -15.00 -60.49 -7.64
CA ARG A 179 -13.94 -59.82 -8.40
C ARG A 179 -14.46 -58.52 -9.05
N ALA A 180 -15.67 -58.53 -9.59
CA ALA A 180 -16.31 -57.36 -10.18
C ALA A 180 -16.57 -56.29 -9.11
N PHE A 181 -17.13 -56.67 -7.96
CA PHE A 181 -17.35 -55.76 -6.83
C PHE A 181 -16.03 -55.12 -6.35
N SER A 182 -14.97 -55.91 -6.20
CA SER A 182 -13.65 -55.39 -5.79
C SER A 182 -13.02 -54.43 -6.79
N ARG A 183 -13.39 -54.50 -8.07
CA ARG A 183 -12.89 -53.60 -9.13
C ARG A 183 -13.83 -52.43 -9.40
N GLN A 184 -15.01 -52.44 -8.79
CA GLN A 184 -16.01 -51.42 -9.02
C GLN A 184 -15.57 -50.12 -8.34
N GLU A 185 -15.58 -49.04 -9.11
CA GLU A 185 -15.43 -47.71 -8.53
C GLU A 185 -16.71 -47.34 -7.77
N HIS A 186 -16.52 -46.97 -6.51
CA HIS A 186 -17.60 -46.52 -5.64
C HIS A 186 -17.61 -45.00 -5.60
N ALA A 187 -18.18 -44.38 -6.63
CA ALA A 187 -18.22 -42.92 -6.77
C ALA A 187 -18.65 -42.18 -5.48
N PRO A 188 -19.64 -42.65 -4.68
CA PRO A 188 -19.98 -42.01 -3.41
C PRO A 188 -18.84 -42.02 -2.38
N LEU A 189 -18.03 -43.08 -2.32
CA LEU A 189 -16.87 -43.14 -1.41
C LEU A 189 -15.79 -42.15 -1.85
N THR A 190 -15.52 -42.07 -3.15
CA THR A 190 -14.59 -41.08 -3.72
C THR A 190 -15.07 -39.66 -3.42
N SER A 191 -16.36 -39.36 -3.64
CA SER A 191 -16.92 -38.04 -3.32
C SER A 191 -16.82 -37.67 -1.83
N ILE A 192 -17.03 -38.62 -0.91
CA ILE A 192 -16.85 -38.38 0.53
C ILE A 192 -15.38 -38.11 0.85
N GLN A 193 -14.45 -38.86 0.26
CA GLN A 193 -13.02 -38.66 0.46
C GLN A 193 -12.56 -37.29 -0.06
N ASP A 194 -12.96 -36.93 -1.27
CA ASP A 194 -12.63 -35.64 -1.89
C ASP A 194 -13.20 -34.48 -1.07
N TYR A 195 -14.44 -34.62 -0.58
CA TYR A 195 -15.08 -33.64 0.29
C TYR A 195 -14.29 -33.45 1.60
N MET A 196 -13.93 -34.55 2.28
CA MET A 196 -13.15 -34.51 3.52
C MET A 196 -11.75 -33.89 3.31
N HIS A 197 -11.09 -34.20 2.19
CA HIS A 197 -9.81 -33.59 1.85
C HIS A 197 -9.95 -32.08 1.61
N SER A 198 -10.95 -31.66 0.82
CA SER A 198 -11.25 -30.25 0.58
C SER A 198 -11.55 -29.50 1.88
N LEU A 199 -12.35 -30.11 2.77
CA LEU A 199 -12.68 -29.58 4.08
C LEU A 199 -11.43 -29.34 4.93
N GLN A 200 -10.51 -30.29 4.97
CA GLN A 200 -9.24 -30.19 5.69
C GLN A 200 -8.34 -29.08 5.14
N VAL A 201 -8.26 -28.92 3.81
CA VAL A 201 -7.47 -27.87 3.18
C VAL A 201 -8.03 -26.49 3.53
N LYS A 202 -9.35 -26.30 3.41
CA LYS A 202 -9.98 -24.99 3.69
C LYS A 202 -9.96 -24.64 5.17
N SER A 203 -10.17 -25.60 6.07
CA SER A 203 -10.09 -25.35 7.51
C SER A 203 -8.68 -24.98 7.96
N LYS A 204 -7.66 -25.65 7.40
CA LYS A 204 -6.25 -25.31 7.64
C LYS A 204 -5.95 -23.89 7.20
N HIS A 205 -6.40 -23.51 6.00
CA HIS A 205 -6.23 -22.15 5.48
C HIS A 205 -6.81 -21.08 6.41
N LEU A 206 -8.03 -21.28 6.92
CA LEU A 206 -8.64 -20.37 7.89
C LEU A 206 -7.87 -20.31 9.22
N CYS A 207 -7.34 -21.46 9.70
CA CYS A 207 -6.46 -21.49 10.88
C CYS A 207 -5.16 -20.70 10.66
N ASP A 208 -4.56 -20.81 9.47
CA ASP A 208 -3.32 -20.11 9.13
C ASP A 208 -3.55 -18.59 9.13
N ILE A 209 -4.68 -18.14 8.56
CA ILE A 209 -5.11 -16.74 8.62
C ILE A 209 -5.34 -16.28 10.07
N ALA A 210 -6.05 -17.07 10.88
CA ALA A 210 -6.27 -16.74 12.30
C ALA A 210 -4.93 -16.61 13.06
N THR A 211 -3.98 -17.50 12.79
CA THR A 211 -2.63 -17.46 13.36
C THR A 211 -1.89 -16.19 12.95
N GLN A 212 -2.02 -15.79 11.68
CA GLN A 212 -1.43 -14.55 11.19
C GLN A 212 -2.04 -13.31 11.86
N VAL A 213 -3.38 -13.27 11.99
CA VAL A 213 -4.08 -12.19 12.68
C VAL A 213 -3.66 -12.13 14.15
N ARG A 214 -3.54 -13.28 14.82
CA ARG A 214 -3.04 -13.35 16.20
C ARG A 214 -1.63 -12.79 16.31
N LYS A 215 -0.71 -13.20 15.42
CA LYS A 215 0.69 -12.75 15.42
C LYS A 215 0.83 -11.22 15.37
N VAL A 216 -0.05 -10.54 14.64
CA VAL A 216 -0.01 -9.07 14.52
C VAL A 216 -0.78 -8.35 15.63
N THR A 217 -1.72 -9.02 16.31
CA THR A 217 -2.56 -8.42 17.36
C THR A 217 -2.09 -8.73 18.78
N GLU A 218 -1.51 -9.90 19.03
CA GLU A 218 -1.05 -10.37 20.34
C GLU A 218 0.00 -9.44 20.98
N PRO A 219 1.03 -8.93 20.26
CA PRO A 219 1.94 -7.92 20.82
C PRO A 219 1.28 -6.58 21.16
N LEU A 220 0.04 -6.36 20.70
CA LEU A 220 -0.74 -5.13 20.91
C LEU A 220 -1.77 -5.30 22.04
N GLN A 221 -2.14 -6.54 22.40
CA GLN A 221 -3.07 -6.84 23.49
C GLN A 221 -2.43 -6.66 24.89
N TYR A 222 -1.10 -6.77 24.97
CA TYR A 222 -0.34 -6.61 26.23
C TYR A 222 0.43 -5.28 26.32
N ALA A 223 0.37 -4.43 25.29
CA ALA A 223 0.97 -3.10 25.34
C ALA A 223 0.05 -2.15 26.12
N HIS A 224 0.55 -1.56 27.20
CA HIS A 224 -0.20 -0.55 27.96
C HIS A 224 -0.47 0.67 27.06
N LEU A 225 -1.60 1.35 27.27
CA LEU A 225 -2.03 2.52 26.48
C LEU A 225 -0.95 3.63 26.39
N GLU A 226 -0.04 3.69 27.36
CA GLU A 226 1.10 4.62 27.42
C GLU A 226 2.32 4.19 26.57
N ASP A 227 2.42 2.90 26.21
CA ASP A 227 3.49 2.39 25.33
C ASP A 227 3.25 2.74 23.85
N TRP A 228 2.02 3.15 23.49
CA TRP A 228 1.70 3.68 22.17
C TRP A 228 2.38 5.04 21.92
N GLN A 229 2.51 5.88 22.94
CA GLN A 229 3.22 7.16 22.85
C GLN A 229 4.75 7.01 22.94
N ARG A 230 5.25 5.92 23.54
CA ARG A 230 6.69 5.58 23.46
C ARG A 230 7.08 4.84 22.18
N ARG A 231 6.12 4.36 21.38
CA ARG A 231 6.37 3.63 20.14
C ARG A 231 6.74 4.50 18.94
N ASP A 232 6.73 5.82 19.07
CA ASP A 232 7.43 6.71 18.13
C ASP A 232 8.95 6.44 18.07
N HIS A 233 9.48 5.56 18.94
CA HIS A 233 10.89 5.16 18.98
C HIS A 233 11.17 3.66 18.76
N TYR A 234 10.19 2.86 18.31
CA TYR A 234 10.50 1.55 17.69
C TYR A 234 10.41 1.69 16.17
N GLU A 235 11.47 2.25 15.60
CA GLU A 235 11.76 2.18 14.16
C GLU A 235 11.80 0.70 13.75
N SER A 236 10.84 0.16 12.99
CA SER A 236 10.64 0.31 11.55
C SER A 236 11.11 -0.94 10.79
N ASP A 237 10.19 -1.87 10.53
CA ASP A 237 10.36 -2.88 9.46
C ASP A 237 9.85 -2.37 8.09
N CYS A 238 9.29 -1.16 8.06
CA CYS A 238 9.06 -0.38 6.83
C CYS A 238 10.32 0.36 6.34
N LYS A 239 11.46 0.23 7.06
CA LYS A 239 12.78 0.73 6.64
C LYS A 239 13.55 -0.24 5.75
N ASN A 240 13.04 -1.44 5.45
CA ASN A 240 13.81 -2.43 4.69
C ASN A 240 13.43 -2.53 3.21
N HIS A 241 12.53 -1.69 2.71
CA HIS A 241 12.22 -1.63 1.28
C HIS A 241 12.65 -0.30 0.67
N PRO A 242 13.37 -0.33 -0.48
CA PRO A 242 13.77 0.88 -1.18
C PRO A 242 12.54 1.64 -1.65
N LYS A 243 12.39 2.89 -1.24
CA LYS A 243 11.31 3.78 -1.69
C LYS A 243 11.76 4.58 -2.89
N THR A 244 10.92 4.72 -3.91
CA THR A 244 11.20 5.59 -5.06
C THR A 244 10.27 6.80 -5.02
N TYR A 245 10.79 7.99 -5.29
CA TYR A 245 10.01 9.23 -5.38
C TYR A 245 10.20 9.82 -6.78
N SER A 246 9.15 9.79 -7.61
CA SER A 246 9.23 10.24 -9.00
C SER A 246 8.79 11.68 -9.20
N PHE A 247 9.53 12.39 -10.05
CA PHE A 247 9.17 13.71 -10.56
C PHE A 247 8.97 13.62 -12.07
N THR A 248 7.79 14.02 -12.56
CA THR A 248 7.49 13.96 -14.00
C THR A 248 7.55 15.31 -14.69
N ASN A 249 7.34 16.39 -13.93
CA ASN A 249 7.33 17.75 -14.42
C ASN A 249 8.02 18.73 -13.44
N THR A 250 8.81 19.68 -13.95
CA THR A 250 9.46 20.73 -13.14
C THR A 250 8.49 21.57 -12.31
N LEU A 251 7.23 21.68 -12.75
CA LEU A 251 6.16 22.42 -12.05
C LEU A 251 5.63 21.71 -10.80
N GLU A 252 5.90 20.42 -10.63
CA GLU A 252 5.43 19.64 -9.47
C GLU A 252 6.04 20.14 -8.15
N SER A 253 7.25 20.70 -8.23
CA SER A 253 8.03 21.12 -7.06
C SER A 253 8.85 22.35 -7.44
N THR A 254 8.40 23.54 -7.05
CA THR A 254 9.06 24.81 -7.44
C THR A 254 9.76 25.45 -6.25
N LEU A 255 10.53 26.53 -6.46
CA LEU A 255 11.20 27.23 -5.35
C LEU A 255 10.22 27.81 -4.31
N GLU A 256 9.07 28.32 -4.75
CA GLU A 256 8.03 28.86 -3.87
C GLU A 256 7.25 27.74 -3.16
N HIS A 257 7.07 26.62 -3.87
CA HIS A 257 6.32 25.46 -3.42
C HIS A 257 7.13 24.17 -3.57
N PRO A 258 8.23 24.00 -2.81
CA PRO A 258 9.02 22.77 -2.89
C PRO A 258 8.28 21.62 -2.23
N CYS A 259 8.27 20.47 -2.89
CA CYS A 259 7.95 19.18 -2.32
C CYS A 259 8.98 18.83 -1.22
N GLU A 260 8.47 18.23 -0.15
CA GLU A 260 9.30 17.74 0.95
C GLU A 260 9.26 16.21 1.01
N ILE A 261 10.42 15.57 0.86
CA ILE A 261 10.56 14.15 1.14
C ILE A 261 11.05 14.00 2.58
N ARG A 262 10.23 13.37 3.43
CA ARG A 262 10.56 13.16 4.85
C ARG A 262 11.09 11.73 5.04
N HIS A 263 12.16 11.61 5.84
CA HIS A 263 12.79 10.34 6.21
C HIS A 263 13.47 9.58 5.06
N PHE A 264 14.14 10.32 4.17
CA PHE A 264 14.93 9.72 3.09
C PHE A 264 16.17 9.00 3.65
N VAL A 265 16.43 7.79 3.18
CA VAL A 265 17.62 7.03 3.56
C VAL A 265 18.52 6.82 2.35
N THR A 266 19.71 7.40 2.46
CA THR A 266 20.81 7.30 1.50
C THR A 266 21.15 5.85 1.17
N ASP A 267 21.54 5.58 -0.08
CA ASP A 267 21.94 4.26 -0.58
C ASP A 267 20.80 3.20 -0.56
N ARG A 268 19.57 3.59 -0.16
CA ARG A 268 18.39 2.72 -0.12
C ARG A 268 17.24 3.30 -0.96
N ASP A 269 16.81 4.52 -0.62
CA ASP A 269 15.72 5.18 -1.30
C ASP A 269 16.22 5.84 -2.60
N LYS A 270 15.35 6.03 -3.59
CA LYS A 270 15.67 6.56 -4.91
C LYS A 270 14.81 7.78 -5.26
N LEU A 271 15.41 8.74 -5.94
CA LEU A 271 14.72 9.86 -6.57
C LEU A 271 14.69 9.60 -8.08
N ASP A 272 13.52 9.40 -8.65
CA ASP A 272 13.35 9.21 -10.09
C ASP A 272 13.06 10.55 -10.76
N VAL A 273 14.02 11.05 -11.53
CA VAL A 273 13.89 12.27 -12.34
C VAL A 273 13.95 11.96 -13.85
N THR A 274 13.76 10.69 -14.23
CA THR A 274 13.68 10.26 -15.64
C THR A 274 12.51 10.91 -16.36
N GLY A 275 11.44 11.27 -15.64
CA GLY A 275 10.30 12.03 -16.15
C GLY A 275 10.70 13.45 -16.54
N ILE A 276 11.47 14.14 -15.69
CA ILE A 276 12.05 15.46 -15.99
C ILE A 276 12.99 15.40 -17.20
N ARG A 277 13.87 14.39 -17.28
CA ARG A 277 14.73 14.18 -18.46
C ARG A 277 13.91 14.07 -19.74
N ARG A 278 12.80 13.34 -19.70
CA ARG A 278 11.85 13.20 -20.82
C ARG A 278 11.16 14.51 -21.15
N GLN A 279 10.69 15.25 -20.14
CA GLN A 279 10.05 16.56 -20.31
C GLN A 279 10.97 17.57 -21.01
N LEU A 280 12.23 17.66 -20.57
CA LEU A 280 13.22 18.60 -21.13
C LEU A 280 13.80 18.12 -22.46
N ASN A 281 13.56 16.86 -22.84
CA ASN A 281 14.11 16.19 -24.02
C ASN A 281 15.64 16.32 -24.14
N LYS A 282 16.34 16.27 -23.01
CA LYS A 282 17.79 16.49 -22.88
C LYS A 282 18.38 15.70 -21.71
N PRO A 283 19.67 15.31 -21.76
CA PRO A 283 20.33 14.69 -20.61
C PRO A 283 20.48 15.70 -19.46
N LEU A 284 20.32 15.20 -18.23
CA LEU A 284 20.58 15.98 -17.01
C LEU A 284 22.07 15.94 -16.68
N HIS A 285 22.64 17.08 -16.28
CA HIS A 285 24.08 17.20 -16.04
C HIS A 285 24.38 17.89 -14.71
N TRP A 286 25.27 17.30 -13.93
CA TRP A 286 25.68 17.83 -12.63
C TRP A 286 26.51 19.11 -12.78
N VAL A 287 26.16 20.13 -12.00
CA VAL A 287 26.91 21.39 -11.92
C VAL A 287 27.15 21.81 -10.47
N ASN A 288 28.30 22.46 -10.24
CA ASN A 288 28.61 23.03 -8.94
C ASN A 288 27.81 24.30 -8.66
N GLN A 289 27.42 25.03 -9.71
CA GLN A 289 26.63 26.25 -9.65
C GLN A 289 25.76 26.34 -10.90
N LEU A 290 24.47 26.65 -10.71
CA LEU A 290 23.51 26.80 -11.80
C LEU A 290 23.80 28.10 -12.59
N SER A 291 23.95 27.98 -13.91
CA SER A 291 23.92 29.11 -14.84
C SER A 291 22.48 29.45 -15.26
N GLY A 292 21.56 28.50 -15.10
CA GLY A 292 20.18 28.58 -15.59
C GLY A 292 19.99 27.92 -16.95
N ALA A 293 21.01 27.23 -17.48
CA ALA A 293 20.87 26.42 -18.67
C ALA A 293 19.98 25.21 -18.40
N SER A 294 19.08 24.92 -19.34
CA SER A 294 18.14 23.81 -19.20
C SER A 294 18.84 22.46 -19.05
N GLY A 295 18.39 21.66 -18.07
CA GLY A 295 18.94 20.35 -17.75
C GLY A 295 20.11 20.37 -16.76
N GLU A 296 20.55 21.54 -16.30
CA GLU A 296 21.52 21.64 -15.20
C GLU A 296 20.92 21.10 -13.90
N MET A 297 21.68 20.28 -13.18
CA MET A 297 21.28 19.67 -11.92
C MET A 297 22.29 19.99 -10.82
N GLN A 298 21.80 20.45 -9.68
CA GLN A 298 22.61 20.76 -8.51
C GLN A 298 22.03 20.08 -7.28
N LEU A 299 22.86 19.37 -6.52
CA LEU A 299 22.50 18.78 -5.24
C LEU A 299 23.37 19.38 -4.15
N LYS A 300 22.74 19.98 -3.14
CA LYS A 300 23.43 20.44 -1.93
C LYS A 300 22.97 19.64 -0.73
N TYR A 301 23.88 19.40 0.22
CA TYR A 301 23.58 18.77 1.49
C TYR A 301 24.09 19.63 2.65
N SER A 302 23.26 19.81 3.67
CA SER A 302 23.63 20.43 4.94
C SER A 302 23.66 19.40 6.04
N ARG A 303 24.86 19.11 6.56
CA ARG A 303 25.05 18.19 7.70
C ARG A 303 24.40 18.72 8.98
N ALA A 304 24.44 20.03 9.21
CA ALA A 304 23.90 20.66 10.42
C ALA A 304 22.37 20.53 10.53
N HIS A 305 21.67 20.50 9.40
CA HIS A 305 20.21 20.41 9.34
C HIS A 305 19.71 19.07 8.79
N ASN A 306 20.64 18.14 8.49
CA ASN A 306 20.40 16.86 7.85
C ASN A 306 19.41 16.92 6.68
N ALA A 307 19.63 17.86 5.77
CA ALA A 307 18.74 18.12 4.64
C ALA A 307 19.54 18.26 3.35
N SER A 308 19.00 17.68 2.29
CA SER A 308 19.47 17.86 0.92
C SER A 308 18.46 18.70 0.13
N VAL A 309 18.95 19.47 -0.83
CA VAL A 309 18.08 20.15 -1.80
C VAL A 309 18.59 19.84 -3.19
N LEU A 310 17.71 19.28 -4.01
CA LEU A 310 17.92 18.99 -5.41
C LEU A 310 17.28 20.10 -6.24
N VAL A 311 18.03 20.65 -7.19
CA VAL A 311 17.54 21.64 -8.16
C VAL A 311 17.80 21.13 -9.57
N ILE A 312 16.80 21.18 -10.45
CA ILE A 312 16.94 20.91 -11.88
C ILE A 312 16.40 22.09 -12.68
N ALA A 313 17.23 22.72 -13.49
CA ALA A 313 16.85 23.86 -14.31
C ALA A 313 15.92 23.44 -15.46
N GLY A 314 14.76 24.11 -15.56
CA GLY A 314 13.76 23.90 -16.62
C GLY A 314 14.17 24.49 -17.96
N ASN A 315 13.26 24.53 -18.94
CA ASN A 315 13.52 25.28 -20.18
C ASN A 315 13.59 26.80 -19.90
N GLN A 316 14.10 27.56 -20.87
CA GLN A 316 14.16 29.02 -20.75
C GLN A 316 12.74 29.59 -20.53
N GLY A 317 12.54 30.26 -19.39
CA GLY A 317 11.25 30.81 -18.98
C GLY A 317 10.37 29.86 -18.16
N GLU A 318 10.76 28.60 -18.01
CA GLU A 318 10.10 27.64 -17.11
C GLU A 318 10.77 27.65 -15.72
N PRO A 319 10.02 27.40 -14.64
CA PRO A 319 10.60 27.30 -13.32
C PRO A 319 11.49 26.05 -13.19
N ALA A 320 12.51 26.16 -12.34
CA ALA A 320 13.31 25.02 -11.94
C ALA A 320 12.52 24.10 -11.01
N LEU A 321 12.76 22.78 -11.12
CA LEU A 321 12.37 21.82 -10.10
C LEU A 321 13.22 22.08 -8.85
N VAL A 322 12.62 22.17 -7.67
CA VAL A 322 13.30 22.30 -6.38
C VAL A 322 12.68 21.33 -5.40
N ALA A 323 13.38 20.24 -5.06
CA ALA A 323 12.93 19.26 -4.07
C ALA A 323 13.76 19.38 -2.79
N LYS A 324 13.09 19.42 -1.64
CA LYS A 324 13.72 19.42 -0.32
C LYS A 324 13.60 18.04 0.31
N ILE A 325 14.72 17.48 0.75
CA ILE A 325 14.80 16.10 1.24
C ILE A 325 15.40 16.12 2.63
N PHE A 326 14.68 15.57 3.61
CA PHE A 326 15.21 15.36 4.96
C PHE A 326 15.95 14.03 4.99
N GLY A 327 17.28 14.11 4.99
CA GLY A 327 18.21 13.02 4.75
C GLY A 327 19.32 13.43 3.78
N GLN A 328 20.43 12.69 3.78
CA GLN A 328 21.47 12.85 2.77
C GLN A 328 21.05 12.14 1.48
N VAL A 329 21.17 12.83 0.35
CA VAL A 329 21.02 12.24 -0.98
C VAL A 329 22.40 12.22 -1.62
N LYS A 330 22.75 11.12 -2.29
CA LYS A 330 23.96 11.00 -3.12
C LYS A 330 23.57 10.90 -4.59
N GLU A 331 24.54 11.10 -5.49
CA GLU A 331 24.31 10.97 -6.93
C GLU A 331 23.77 9.58 -7.31
N ASN A 332 24.27 8.51 -6.67
CA ASN A 332 23.81 7.13 -6.88
C ASN A 332 22.37 6.87 -6.42
N ASP A 333 21.77 7.81 -5.68
CA ASP A 333 20.38 7.73 -5.25
C ASP A 333 19.42 8.33 -6.29
N LEU A 334 19.93 8.96 -7.35
CA LEU A 334 19.11 9.50 -8.43
C LEU A 334 19.03 8.52 -9.61
N LEU A 335 17.82 8.33 -10.13
CA LEU A 335 17.54 7.70 -11.41
C LEU A 335 17.30 8.82 -12.42
N THR A 336 18.17 8.91 -13.44
CA THR A 336 18.13 9.98 -14.46
C THR A 336 17.80 9.44 -15.83
#